data_AF-A0A087M0R6-F1
#
_entry.id   AF-A0A087M0R6-F1
#
_cell.length_a   1.000
_cell.length_b   1.000
_cell.length_c   1.000
_cell.angle_alpha   90.00
_cell.angle_beta   90.00
_cell.angle_gamma   90.00
#
_symmetry.space_group_name_H-M   'P 1'
#
loop_
_entity.id
_entity.type
_entity.pdbx_description
1 polymer ?
#
loop_
_entity_poly.entity_id
_entity_poly.type
_entity_poly.pdbx_seq_one_letter_code
_entity_poly.pdbx_strand_id
1 'polypeptide(L)'
;MSQVTLPLPNRSLAIAKRPFSMPAAFLFTVVMLTALAVGLVWWQGPGLWRDWQINQAPRTVEDWDLRDGDCSSRRGLTDCEADITYRVDGQSYEKHISLAFLDFSSGDYMVDVVISRDDPELATLSLGLDMLWNRLAVFGVFMLLFGGGAIATIITALKAAGANRAAATPGRLTVVPVDVVEVKNGVVSYVDHLKGRSKRTTRTHFAKGQEPLIGLDETGKPVGVAVKLEHVAIPVLLDRNLERVELTDIEREQALAAFEAEQEQRGARLAANPAPKAKRGPNIVRGLLAGSAVLVLAVVAFFGFWLYYVMVAPDAFDAVGIEINNIMPEPLNTWGCEQLYARFGDGNAPYGCTADDYVSWKVAKTASKVK
;
A
#
# COMPACT_ATOMS: atom_id res chain seq x y z
N MET A 1 -14.53 -19.59 -28.92
CA MET A 1 -13.42 -18.63 -28.70
C MET A 1 -13.55 -17.63 -29.84
N SER A 2 -13.60 -16.34 -29.56
CA SER A 2 -13.55 -15.30 -30.61
C SER A 2 -12.36 -15.64 -31.53
N GLN A 3 -12.57 -15.89 -32.82
CA GLN A 3 -11.50 -16.18 -33.78
C GLN A 3 -11.33 -15.00 -34.73
N VAL A 4 -10.08 -14.56 -34.86
CA VAL A 4 -9.62 -13.66 -35.91
C VAL A 4 -8.56 -14.42 -36.68
N THR A 5 -8.73 -14.53 -37.99
CA THR A 5 -7.76 -15.20 -38.86
C THR A 5 -6.78 -14.17 -39.39
N LEU A 6 -5.50 -14.50 -39.36
CA LEU A 6 -4.45 -13.77 -40.07
C LEU A 6 -3.51 -14.85 -40.60
N PRO A 7 -3.44 -15.07 -41.93
CA PRO A 7 -2.59 -16.12 -42.47
C PRO A 7 -1.12 -15.73 -42.28
N LEU A 8 -0.45 -16.43 -41.37
CA LEU A 8 0.98 -16.28 -41.12
C LEU A 8 1.72 -17.51 -41.67
N PRO A 9 2.95 -17.34 -42.19
CA PRO A 9 3.72 -18.44 -42.72
C PRO A 9 4.05 -19.47 -41.64
N ASN A 10 4.08 -20.75 -42.02
CA ASN A 10 4.31 -21.87 -41.11
C ASN A 10 5.82 -22.09 -40.83
N ARG A 11 6.51 -21.01 -40.43
CA ARG A 11 7.93 -21.01 -40.02
C ARG A 11 8.11 -20.22 -38.73
N SER A 12 9.26 -20.37 -38.08
CA SER A 12 9.60 -19.54 -36.91
C SER A 12 9.83 -18.10 -37.36
N LEU A 13 9.18 -17.16 -36.67
CA LEU A 13 9.25 -15.74 -36.99
C LEU A 13 9.76 -14.97 -35.77
N ALA A 14 10.61 -13.96 -36.00
CA ALA A 14 10.98 -13.02 -34.97
C ALA A 14 9.89 -11.94 -34.79
N ILE A 15 9.87 -11.34 -33.60
CA ILE A 15 8.99 -10.22 -33.25
C ILE A 15 9.84 -8.98 -32.99
N ALA A 16 9.27 -7.78 -33.18
CA ALA A 16 9.89 -6.50 -32.87
C ALA A 16 10.65 -6.51 -31.53
N LYS A 17 11.81 -5.84 -31.53
CA LYS A 17 12.67 -5.73 -30.35
C LYS A 17 11.91 -5.03 -29.20
N ARG A 18 11.75 -5.73 -28.08
CA ARG A 18 11.07 -5.28 -26.83
C ARG A 18 9.57 -4.99 -27.01
N PRO A 19 8.75 -6.01 -27.28
CA PRO A 19 7.31 -5.82 -27.50
C PRO A 19 6.53 -5.43 -26.24
N PHE A 20 7.13 -5.47 -25.05
CA PHE A 20 6.47 -5.10 -23.79
C PHE A 20 7.10 -3.83 -23.21
N SER A 21 6.26 -2.86 -22.86
CA SER A 21 6.73 -1.59 -22.29
C SER A 21 7.17 -1.76 -20.84
N MET A 22 8.33 -1.21 -20.50
CA MET A 22 8.69 -1.00 -19.09
C MET A 22 7.76 0.04 -18.47
N PRO A 23 7.52 0.00 -17.15
CA PRO A 23 6.81 1.08 -16.46
C PRO A 23 7.47 2.43 -16.77
N ALA A 24 6.68 3.42 -17.17
CA ALA A 24 7.18 4.77 -17.40
C ALA A 24 7.82 5.29 -16.10
N ALA A 25 8.94 6.02 -16.24
CA ALA A 25 9.69 6.55 -15.11
C ALA A 25 10.13 5.49 -14.07
N PHE A 26 10.26 4.21 -14.45
CA PHE A 26 10.62 3.11 -13.55
C PHE A 26 11.77 3.45 -12.58
N LEU A 27 12.92 3.90 -13.12
CA LEU A 27 14.08 4.24 -12.31
C LEU A 27 13.78 5.38 -11.34
N PHE A 28 13.12 6.44 -11.83
CA PHE A 28 12.74 7.57 -11.00
C PHE A 28 11.79 7.16 -9.87
N THR A 29 10.75 6.38 -10.17
CA THR A 29 9.80 5.91 -9.15
C THR A 29 10.48 5.03 -8.10
N VAL A 30 11.34 4.10 -8.51
CA VAL A 30 12.08 3.25 -7.57
C VAL A 30 13.02 4.07 -6.69
N VAL A 31 13.79 4.99 -7.28
CA VAL A 31 14.70 5.88 -6.54
C VAL A 31 13.93 6.76 -5.56
N MET A 32 12.83 7.38 -6.00
CA MET A 32 11.99 8.24 -5.17
C MET A 32 11.40 7.47 -3.97
N LEU A 33 10.76 6.32 -4.21
CA LEU A 33 10.17 5.52 -3.13
C LEU A 33 11.23 4.97 -2.17
N THR A 34 12.40 4.57 -2.69
CA THR A 34 13.52 4.13 -1.85
C THR A 34 14.06 5.27 -1.00
N ALA A 35 14.24 6.46 -1.58
CA ALA A 35 14.69 7.65 -0.86
C ALA A 35 13.72 8.04 0.26
N LEU A 36 12.40 7.98 0.00
CA LEU A 36 11.39 8.22 1.02
C LEU A 36 11.45 7.19 2.16
N ALA A 37 11.60 5.89 1.84
CA ALA A 37 11.74 4.85 2.84
C ALA A 37 13.02 5.02 3.68
N VAL A 38 14.16 5.29 3.04
CA VAL A 38 15.43 5.52 3.72
C VAL A 38 15.37 6.78 4.59
N GLY A 39 14.79 7.88 4.08
CA GLY A 39 14.59 9.10 4.85
C GLY A 39 13.72 8.88 6.09
N LEU A 40 12.65 8.10 5.97
CA LEU A 40 11.78 7.74 7.09
C LEU A 40 12.52 6.90 8.14
N VAL A 41 13.30 5.89 7.71
CA VAL A 41 14.12 5.07 8.60
C VAL A 41 15.18 5.92 9.32
N TRP A 42 15.83 6.84 8.61
CA TRP A 42 16.84 7.71 9.21
C TRP A 42 16.24 8.70 10.21
N TRP A 43 15.06 9.23 9.91
CA TRP A 43 14.37 10.20 10.77
C TRP A 43 13.71 9.56 12.01
N GLN A 44 12.93 8.49 11.83
CA GLN A 44 12.13 7.87 12.92
C GLN A 44 12.76 6.63 13.54
N GLY A 45 13.65 5.95 12.81
CA GLY A 45 14.20 4.65 13.20
C GLY A 45 14.98 4.66 14.52
N PRO A 46 15.90 5.61 14.76
CA PRO A 46 16.67 5.64 16.00
C PRO A 46 15.79 5.79 17.25
N GLY A 47 14.80 6.69 17.20
CA GLY A 47 13.85 6.91 18.29
C GLY A 47 13.00 5.67 18.55
N LEU A 48 12.40 5.10 17.51
CA LEU A 48 11.60 3.87 17.60
C LEU A 48 12.41 2.69 18.16
N TRP A 49 13.67 2.54 17.75
CA TRP A 49 14.54 1.46 18.22
C TRP A 49 14.88 1.63 19.70
N ARG A 50 15.25 2.84 20.13
CA ARG A 50 15.50 3.18 21.54
C ARG A 50 14.28 2.92 22.41
N ASP A 51 13.12 3.43 22.01
CA ASP A 51 11.86 3.27 22.77
C ASP A 51 11.44 1.78 22.85
N TRP A 52 11.64 1.02 21.77
CA TRP A 52 11.41 -0.43 21.77
C TRP A 52 12.37 -1.20 22.70
N GLN A 53 13.63 -0.78 22.80
CA GLN A 53 14.58 -1.35 23.77
C GLN A 53 14.16 -1.06 25.22
N ILE A 54 13.79 0.18 25.52
CA ILE A 54 13.34 0.58 26.88
C ILE A 54 12.08 -0.19 27.28
N ASN A 55 11.14 -0.41 26.35
CA ASN A 55 9.89 -1.14 26.61
C ASN A 55 10.09 -2.59 27.09
N GLN A 56 11.28 -3.20 26.90
CA GLN A 56 11.54 -4.56 27.37
C GLN A 56 11.79 -4.63 28.89
N ALA A 57 12.36 -3.57 29.46
CA ALA A 57 12.64 -3.48 30.90
C ALA A 57 12.51 -2.04 31.41
N PRO A 58 11.30 -1.45 31.36
CA PRO A 58 11.10 -0.05 31.71
C PRO A 58 11.23 0.18 33.22
N ARG A 59 11.84 1.31 33.60
CA ARG A 59 11.93 1.81 34.98
C ARG A 59 11.74 3.32 34.99
N THR A 60 10.81 3.81 35.81
CA THR A 60 10.62 5.24 36.06
C THR A 60 11.72 5.78 37.00
N VAL A 61 12.15 7.03 36.76
CA VAL A 61 13.11 7.75 37.61
C VAL A 61 12.36 8.83 38.38
N GLU A 62 12.62 8.96 39.69
CA GLU A 62 11.97 9.97 40.53
C GLU A 62 12.72 11.32 40.53
N ASP A 63 14.06 11.31 40.42
CA ASP A 63 14.90 12.52 40.41
C ASP A 63 15.20 12.94 38.96
N TRP A 64 14.30 13.75 38.40
CA TRP A 64 14.39 14.29 37.04
C TRP A 64 13.82 15.72 36.93
N ASP A 65 14.27 16.45 35.91
CA ASP A 65 13.85 17.80 35.56
C ASP A 65 13.60 17.88 34.04
N LEU A 66 12.48 18.47 33.65
CA LEU A 66 12.08 18.72 32.25
C LEU A 66 12.34 20.17 31.89
N ARG A 67 13.02 20.41 30.79
CA ARG A 67 13.22 21.73 30.21
C ARG A 67 12.69 21.77 28.79
N ASP A 68 12.11 22.91 28.43
CA ASP A 68 11.73 23.22 27.05
C ASP A 68 10.84 22.16 26.37
N GLY A 69 9.88 21.60 27.12
CA GLY A 69 8.88 20.67 26.57
C GLY A 69 7.82 21.42 25.75
N ASP A 70 7.78 21.19 24.44
CA ASP A 70 6.75 21.72 23.54
C ASP A 70 6.19 20.63 22.63
N CYS A 71 4.88 20.68 22.38
CA CYS A 71 4.21 19.78 21.44
C CYS A 71 3.40 20.59 20.41
N SER A 72 3.63 20.31 19.12
CA SER A 72 2.90 20.91 18.01
C SER A 72 2.12 19.86 17.23
N SER A 73 0.79 20.02 17.12
CA SER A 73 -0.05 19.13 16.32
C SER A 73 -0.52 19.77 15.01
N ARG A 74 -0.32 19.09 13.88
CA ARG A 74 -0.77 19.52 12.55
C ARG A 74 -1.35 18.34 11.78
N ARG A 75 -2.64 18.43 11.43
CA ARG A 75 -3.37 17.42 10.63
C ARG A 75 -3.30 16.01 11.22
N GLY A 76 -3.35 15.89 12.56
CA GLY A 76 -3.30 14.63 13.29
C GLY A 76 -1.88 14.06 13.48
N LEU A 77 -0.84 14.76 13.03
CA LEU A 77 0.54 14.46 13.39
C LEU A 77 0.96 15.39 14.53
N THR A 78 1.30 14.82 15.68
CA THR A 78 1.81 15.54 16.85
C THR A 78 3.30 15.31 16.94
N ASP A 79 4.06 16.41 17.02
CA ASP A 79 5.50 16.44 17.21
C ASP A 79 5.77 17.04 18.58
N CYS A 80 6.61 16.39 19.38
CA CYS A 80 6.96 16.80 20.73
C CYS A 80 8.48 16.78 20.87
N GLU A 81 9.04 17.87 21.38
CA GLU A 81 10.45 18.00 21.71
C GLU A 81 10.58 18.35 23.20
N ALA A 82 11.55 17.75 23.88
CA ALA A 82 11.82 18.01 25.28
C ALA A 82 13.28 17.71 25.64
N ASP A 83 13.86 18.52 26.52
CA ASP A 83 15.16 18.27 27.11
C ASP A 83 14.98 17.75 28.54
N ILE A 84 15.48 16.56 28.82
CA ILE A 84 15.41 15.96 30.16
C ILE A 84 16.79 15.90 30.81
N THR A 85 16.82 16.17 32.11
CA THR A 85 17.95 15.84 32.97
C THR A 85 17.49 14.91 34.08
N TYR A 86 18.24 13.85 34.36
CA TYR A 86 17.86 12.88 35.39
C TYR A 86 19.08 12.29 36.06
N ARG A 87 18.90 11.76 37.29
CA ARG A 87 19.98 11.18 38.07
C ARG A 87 19.73 9.72 38.39
N VAL A 88 20.74 8.89 38.15
CA VAL A 88 20.73 7.44 38.47
C VAL A 88 22.04 7.11 39.17
N ASP A 89 21.95 6.48 40.35
CA ASP A 89 23.11 6.04 41.14
C ASP A 89 24.17 7.14 41.36
N GLY A 90 23.70 8.38 41.52
CA GLY A 90 24.54 9.57 41.74
C GLY A 90 25.10 10.22 40.46
N GLN A 91 25.00 9.56 39.29
CA GLN A 91 25.39 10.11 37.99
C GLN A 91 24.24 10.89 37.34
N SER A 92 24.56 12.03 36.72
CA SER A 92 23.59 12.87 36.02
C SER A 92 23.67 12.66 34.51
N TYR A 93 22.53 12.54 33.87
CA TYR A 93 22.38 12.38 32.43
C TYR A 93 21.54 13.52 31.87
N GLU A 94 21.85 13.92 30.64
CA GLU A 94 21.11 14.92 29.87
C GLU A 94 20.77 14.31 28.51
N LYS A 95 19.51 14.41 28.11
CA LYS A 95 19.02 13.84 26.85
C LYS A 95 18.00 14.77 26.21
N HIS A 96 18.19 15.01 24.93
CA HIS A 96 17.18 15.59 24.06
C HIS A 96 16.28 14.47 23.53
N ILE A 97 14.98 14.60 23.72
CA ILE A 97 13.97 13.64 23.29
C ILE A 97 13.07 14.32 22.26
N SER A 98 12.98 13.71 21.08
CA SER A 98 12.02 14.08 20.05
C SER A 98 11.11 12.89 19.73
N LEU A 99 9.79 13.16 19.72
CA LEU A 99 8.74 12.17 19.53
C LEU A 99 7.75 12.71 18.50
N ALA A 100 7.48 11.92 17.45
CA ALA A 100 6.38 12.20 16.54
C ALA A 100 5.44 11.01 16.45
N PHE A 101 4.14 11.26 16.59
CA PHE A 101 3.09 10.25 16.60
C PHE A 101 1.79 10.77 15.99
N LEU A 102 0.85 9.88 15.67
CA LEU A 102 -0.48 10.28 15.21
C LEU A 102 -1.41 10.43 16.40
N ASP A 103 -1.81 11.65 16.72
CA ASP A 103 -2.83 11.90 17.73
C ASP A 103 -3.82 12.97 17.25
N PHE A 104 -5.08 12.74 17.60
CA PHE A 104 -6.21 13.64 17.32
C PHE A 104 -6.68 14.38 18.57
N SER A 105 -6.09 14.11 19.74
CA SER A 105 -6.31 14.84 20.97
C SER A 105 -5.58 16.19 20.95
N SER A 106 -6.08 17.17 21.72
CA SER A 106 -5.53 18.53 21.80
C SER A 106 -5.27 18.97 23.24
N GLY A 107 -4.91 18.03 24.12
CA GLY A 107 -4.64 18.29 25.54
C GLY A 107 -3.16 18.33 25.87
N ASP A 108 -2.85 18.77 27.09
CA ASP A 108 -1.52 18.69 27.68
C ASP A 108 -1.21 17.24 28.10
N TYR A 109 0.05 16.83 27.98
CA TYR A 109 0.51 15.49 28.34
C TYR A 109 1.30 15.53 29.65
N MET A 110 0.92 14.71 30.62
CA MET A 110 1.78 14.41 31.77
C MET A 110 2.77 13.34 31.35
N VAL A 111 4.05 13.58 31.63
CA VAL A 111 5.14 12.69 31.24
C VAL A 111 6.01 12.38 32.44
N ASP A 112 6.51 11.15 32.49
CA ASP A 112 7.56 10.72 33.42
C ASP A 112 8.82 10.35 32.62
N VAL A 113 9.99 10.47 33.23
CA VAL A 113 11.23 9.95 32.64
C VAL A 113 11.32 8.45 32.90
N VAL A 114 11.40 7.68 31.81
CA VAL A 114 11.54 6.22 31.83
C VAL A 114 12.86 5.83 31.21
N ILE A 115 13.62 5.00 31.92
CA ILE A 115 14.90 4.45 31.48
C ILE A 115 14.83 2.93 31.31
N SER A 116 15.77 2.37 30.55
CA SER A 116 16.01 0.93 30.57
C SER A 116 16.67 0.52 31.90
N ARG A 117 16.24 -0.58 32.51
CA ARG A 117 16.93 -1.15 33.68
C ARG A 117 18.37 -1.57 33.38
N ASP A 118 18.61 -2.05 32.17
CA ASP A 118 19.88 -2.66 31.78
C ASP A 118 20.89 -1.61 31.27
N ASP A 119 20.40 -0.46 30.80
CA ASP A 119 21.23 0.61 30.26
C ASP A 119 20.64 1.99 30.61
N PRO A 120 21.15 2.66 31.66
CA PRO A 120 20.68 3.97 32.08
C PRO A 120 20.86 5.07 31.01
N GLU A 121 21.69 4.89 29.98
CA GLU A 121 21.82 5.88 28.91
C GLU A 121 20.61 5.92 27.96
N LEU A 122 19.81 4.84 27.95
CA LEU A 122 18.57 4.75 27.21
C LEU A 122 17.44 5.33 28.06
N ALA A 123 17.11 6.60 27.83
CA ALA A 123 16.00 7.29 28.46
C ALA A 123 14.99 7.78 27.43
N THR A 124 13.72 7.79 27.82
CA THR A 124 12.58 8.31 27.05
C THR A 124 11.55 8.93 27.98
N LEU A 125 10.53 9.57 27.42
CA LEU A 125 9.34 9.98 28.17
C LEU A 125 8.32 8.83 28.16
N SER A 126 7.54 8.69 29.23
CA SER A 126 6.43 7.72 29.30
C SER A 126 5.52 7.82 28.06
N LEU A 127 5.24 9.05 27.60
CA LEU A 127 4.51 9.32 26.36
C LEU A 127 5.10 8.62 25.12
N GLY A 128 6.42 8.48 25.05
CA GLY A 128 7.11 7.78 23.97
C GLY A 128 6.86 6.27 23.97
N LEU A 129 6.69 5.67 25.15
CA LEU A 129 6.33 4.26 25.31
C LEU A 129 4.84 4.02 25.09
N ASP A 130 3.99 4.92 25.60
CA ASP A 130 2.53 4.85 25.43
C ASP A 130 2.17 4.89 23.95
N MET A 131 2.82 5.78 23.19
CA MET A 131 2.58 5.93 21.74
C MET A 131 3.46 5.00 20.87
N LEU A 132 4.25 4.10 21.46
CA LEU A 132 5.21 3.26 20.72
C LEU A 132 4.51 2.41 19.66
N TRP A 133 3.40 1.76 20.00
CA TRP A 133 2.67 0.87 19.09
C TRP A 133 2.03 1.62 17.93
N ASN A 134 1.44 2.79 18.20
CA ASN A 134 0.93 3.68 17.16
C ASN A 134 2.05 4.13 16.22
N ARG A 135 3.18 4.59 16.75
CA ARG A 135 4.35 4.98 15.95
C ARG A 135 4.89 3.82 15.11
N LEU A 136 4.99 2.61 15.68
CA LEU A 136 5.40 1.40 14.95
C LEU A 136 4.40 1.03 13.84
N ALA A 137 3.09 1.13 14.10
CA ALA A 137 2.06 0.84 13.11
C ALA A 137 2.11 1.83 11.94
N VAL A 138 2.20 3.13 12.23
CA VAL A 138 2.31 4.19 11.23
C VAL A 138 3.57 4.03 10.40
N PHE A 139 4.71 3.80 11.06
CA PHE A 139 5.98 3.50 10.41
C PHE A 139 5.87 2.27 9.49
N GLY A 140 5.27 1.19 9.98
CA GLY A 140 5.04 -0.04 9.22
C GLY A 140 4.19 0.18 7.97
N VAL A 141 3.12 0.98 8.06
CA VAL A 141 2.26 1.32 6.91
C VAL A 141 3.03 2.10 5.86
N PHE A 142 3.80 3.14 6.26
CA PHE A 142 4.62 3.90 5.31
C PHE A 142 5.72 3.05 4.69
N MET A 143 6.35 2.16 5.46
CA MET A 143 7.34 1.22 4.94
C MET A 143 6.74 0.22 3.96
N LEU A 144 5.53 -0.27 4.19
CA LEU A 144 4.80 -1.11 3.25
C LEU A 144 4.48 -0.33 1.96
N LEU A 145 4.06 0.92 2.08
CA LEU A 145 3.71 1.76 0.94
C LEU A 145 4.94 2.11 0.09
N PHE A 146 6.01 2.59 0.71
CA PHE A 146 7.23 3.00 0.00
C PHE A 146 8.10 1.79 -0.39
N GLY A 147 8.47 0.95 0.58
CA GLY A 147 9.28 -0.24 0.34
C GLY A 147 8.55 -1.30 -0.48
N GLY A 148 7.32 -1.63 -0.10
CA GLY A 148 6.49 -2.57 -0.88
C GLY A 148 6.15 -2.03 -2.27
N GLY A 149 5.90 -0.73 -2.41
CA GLY A 149 5.70 -0.07 -3.70
C GLY A 149 6.93 -0.15 -4.62
N ALA A 150 8.13 0.08 -4.07
CA ALA A 150 9.40 -0.07 -4.79
C ALA A 150 9.62 -1.53 -5.24
N ILE A 151 9.44 -2.49 -4.34
CA ILE A 151 9.56 -3.93 -4.63
C ILE A 151 8.57 -4.36 -5.71
N ALA A 152 7.29 -3.97 -5.60
CA ALA A 152 6.28 -4.29 -6.59
C ALA A 152 6.66 -3.74 -7.98
N THR A 153 7.14 -2.50 -8.02
CA THR A 153 7.61 -1.86 -9.26
C THR A 153 8.78 -2.62 -9.88
N ILE A 154 9.77 -3.02 -9.07
CA ILE A 154 10.91 -3.87 -9.50
C ILE A 154 10.42 -5.21 -10.06
N ILE A 155 9.51 -5.90 -9.35
CA ILE A 155 8.97 -7.19 -9.81
C ILE A 155 8.27 -7.05 -11.17
N THR A 156 7.49 -5.98 -11.38
CA THR A 156 6.85 -5.74 -12.68
C THR A 156 7.86 -5.49 -13.80
N ALA A 157 8.92 -4.73 -13.51
CA ALA A 157 10.02 -4.47 -14.44
C ALA A 157 10.79 -5.74 -14.80
N LEU A 158 11.12 -6.59 -13.81
CA LEU A 158 11.78 -7.88 -14.03
C LEU A 158 10.91 -8.83 -14.87
N LYS A 159 9.59 -8.87 -14.63
CA LYS A 159 8.65 -9.63 -15.46
C LYS A 159 8.63 -9.14 -16.91
N ALA A 160 8.57 -7.83 -17.11
CA ALA A 160 8.60 -7.24 -18.46
C ALA A 160 9.95 -7.51 -19.17
N ALA A 161 11.07 -7.40 -18.46
CA ALA A 161 12.40 -7.71 -18.98
C ALA A 161 12.52 -9.20 -19.37
N GLY A 162 12.04 -10.11 -18.52
CA GLY A 162 11.99 -11.54 -18.81
C GLY A 162 11.14 -11.86 -20.03
N ALA A 163 9.94 -11.26 -20.14
CA ALA A 163 9.07 -11.43 -21.31
C ALA A 163 9.71 -10.88 -22.59
N ASN A 164 10.38 -9.73 -22.52
CA ASN A 164 11.13 -9.16 -23.65
C ASN A 164 12.31 -10.04 -24.07
N ARG A 165 13.02 -10.66 -23.12
CA ARG A 165 14.12 -11.59 -23.40
C ARG A 165 13.62 -12.88 -24.05
N ALA A 166 12.50 -13.43 -23.58
CA ALA A 166 11.88 -14.60 -24.19
C ALA A 166 11.39 -14.29 -25.62
N ALA A 167 10.73 -13.15 -25.82
CA ALA A 167 10.24 -12.72 -27.13
C ALA A 167 11.36 -12.39 -28.15
N ALA A 168 12.61 -12.28 -27.73
CA ALA A 168 13.75 -12.06 -28.63
C ALA A 168 14.16 -13.33 -29.41
N THR A 169 13.70 -14.51 -28.98
CA THR A 169 13.95 -15.77 -29.70
C THR A 169 12.83 -16.02 -30.70
N PRO A 170 13.13 -16.25 -32.00
CA PRO A 170 12.11 -16.60 -32.99
C PRO A 170 11.37 -17.87 -32.62
N GLY A 171 10.07 -17.94 -32.92
CA GLY A 171 9.26 -19.10 -32.60
C GLY A 171 7.99 -19.17 -33.45
N ARG A 172 7.22 -20.24 -33.29
CA ARG A 172 5.92 -20.36 -33.96
C ARG A 172 4.91 -19.38 -33.39
N LEU A 173 4.15 -18.74 -34.28
CA LEU A 173 3.12 -17.77 -33.92
C LEU A 173 1.73 -18.38 -34.03
N THR A 174 0.89 -18.10 -33.05
CA THR A 174 -0.55 -18.39 -33.09
C THR A 174 -1.31 -17.08 -32.94
N VAL A 175 -2.26 -16.82 -33.83
CA VAL A 175 -3.09 -15.60 -33.80
C VAL A 175 -4.09 -15.70 -32.66
N VAL A 176 -4.22 -14.63 -31.88
CA VAL A 176 -5.09 -14.54 -30.71
C VAL A 176 -5.76 -13.16 -30.68
N PRO A 177 -7.09 -13.08 -30.54
CA PRO A 177 -7.74 -11.79 -30.34
C PRO A 177 -7.56 -11.29 -28.91
N VAL A 178 -7.35 -9.99 -28.78
CA VAL A 178 -7.22 -9.30 -27.49
C VAL A 178 -8.17 -8.11 -27.41
N ASP A 179 -8.63 -7.80 -26.20
CA ASP A 179 -9.42 -6.60 -25.98
C ASP A 179 -8.50 -5.40 -25.77
N VAL A 180 -8.45 -4.48 -26.73
CA VAL A 180 -7.76 -3.20 -26.56
C VAL A 180 -8.55 -2.35 -25.56
N VAL A 181 -7.87 -1.89 -24.50
CA VAL A 181 -8.45 -1.14 -23.39
C VAL A 181 -8.16 0.34 -23.52
N GLU A 182 -6.91 0.71 -23.79
CA GLU A 182 -6.46 2.09 -23.82
C GLU A 182 -5.33 2.27 -24.84
N VAL A 183 -5.41 3.34 -25.62
CA VAL A 183 -4.34 3.80 -26.51
C VAL A 183 -3.99 5.22 -26.08
N LYS A 184 -2.77 5.44 -25.57
CA LYS A 184 -2.33 6.74 -25.07
C LYS A 184 -0.85 6.98 -25.39
N ASN A 185 -0.54 8.04 -26.12
CA ASN A 185 0.83 8.47 -26.45
C ASN A 185 1.72 7.33 -26.97
N GLY A 186 1.21 6.48 -27.88
CA GLY A 186 1.95 5.33 -28.43
C GLY A 186 2.03 4.10 -27.51
N VAL A 187 1.47 4.17 -26.30
CA VAL A 187 1.33 3.00 -25.41
C VAL A 187 -0.07 2.42 -25.56
N VAL A 188 -0.14 1.12 -25.85
CA VAL A 188 -1.41 0.38 -25.95
C VAL A 188 -1.52 -0.62 -24.82
N SER A 189 -2.64 -0.55 -24.09
CA SER A 189 -3.02 -1.50 -23.04
C SER A 189 -4.09 -2.44 -23.57
N TYR A 190 -3.90 -3.75 -23.39
CA TYR A 190 -4.85 -4.77 -23.83
C TYR A 190 -4.96 -5.93 -22.84
N VAL A 191 -6.03 -6.71 -22.95
CA VAL A 191 -6.30 -7.88 -22.11
C VAL A 191 -6.50 -9.11 -23.00
N ASP A 192 -5.81 -10.20 -22.67
CA ASP A 192 -6.00 -11.51 -23.30
C ASP A 192 -7.02 -12.37 -22.53
N HIS A 193 -7.79 -13.19 -23.26
CA HIS A 193 -8.77 -14.13 -22.68
C HIS A 193 -8.31 -15.60 -22.79
N LEU A 194 -7.01 -15.85 -22.93
CA LEU A 194 -6.46 -17.18 -23.25
C LEU A 194 -6.65 -18.22 -22.12
N LYS A 195 -6.75 -17.77 -20.86
CA LYS A 195 -6.94 -18.63 -19.67
C LYS A 195 -8.26 -18.30 -18.94
N GLY A 196 -9.37 -18.18 -19.67
CA GLY A 196 -10.66 -17.78 -19.10
C GLY A 196 -10.69 -16.29 -18.74
N ARG A 197 -11.25 -15.91 -17.58
CA ARG A 197 -11.34 -14.51 -17.11
C ARG A 197 -9.99 -13.93 -16.65
N SER A 198 -8.91 -14.11 -17.43
CA SER A 198 -7.67 -13.39 -17.18
C SER A 198 -7.94 -11.89 -17.38
N LYS A 199 -7.88 -11.12 -16.29
CA LYS A 199 -7.97 -9.65 -16.32
C LYS A 199 -6.60 -8.98 -16.37
N ARG A 200 -5.56 -9.71 -16.81
CA ARG A 200 -4.20 -9.15 -16.85
C ARG A 200 -4.13 -8.16 -18.01
N THR A 201 -3.97 -6.89 -17.65
CA THR A 201 -3.68 -5.83 -18.61
C THR A 201 -2.20 -5.87 -18.96
N THR A 202 -1.90 -6.11 -20.23
CA THR A 202 -0.55 -6.00 -20.79
C THR A 202 -0.39 -4.66 -21.49
N ARG A 203 0.80 -4.07 -21.39
CA ARG A 203 1.16 -2.81 -22.04
C ARG A 203 2.27 -3.03 -23.06
N THR A 204 2.09 -2.44 -24.23
CA THR A 204 3.07 -2.46 -25.33
C THR A 204 3.30 -1.04 -25.83
N HIS A 205 4.50 -0.76 -26.32
CA HIS A 205 4.83 0.49 -26.98
C HIS A 205 4.83 0.30 -28.51
N PHE A 206 4.21 1.21 -29.23
CA PHE A 206 4.21 1.29 -30.69
C PHE A 206 5.19 2.36 -31.14
N ALA A 207 5.90 2.16 -32.25
CA ALA A 207 6.75 3.21 -32.81
C ALA A 207 5.88 4.39 -33.31
N LYS A 208 6.50 5.56 -33.53
CA LYS A 208 5.79 6.75 -34.01
C LYS A 208 5.13 6.43 -35.37
N GLY A 209 3.81 6.59 -35.44
CA GLY A 209 3.01 6.30 -36.64
C GLY A 209 2.49 4.86 -36.75
N GLN A 210 2.91 3.96 -35.86
CA GLN A 210 2.32 2.61 -35.81
C GLN A 210 1.02 2.62 -35.00
N GLU A 211 -0.01 2.02 -35.57
CA GLU A 211 -1.33 1.85 -34.95
C GLU A 211 -1.60 0.36 -34.70
N PRO A 212 -2.36 -0.01 -33.66
CA PRO A 212 -2.71 -1.41 -33.42
C PRO A 212 -3.55 -1.96 -34.57
N LEU A 213 -3.27 -3.20 -34.98
CA LEU A 213 -4.12 -3.92 -35.94
C LEU A 213 -5.44 -4.31 -35.25
N ILE A 214 -6.56 -3.82 -35.79
CA ILE A 214 -7.91 -4.10 -35.30
C ILE A 214 -8.66 -4.92 -36.34
N GLY A 215 -9.34 -5.96 -35.91
CA GLY A 215 -10.25 -6.76 -36.73
C GLY A 215 -11.59 -7.00 -36.02
N LEU A 216 -12.58 -7.47 -36.77
CA LEU A 216 -13.83 -8.00 -36.23
C LEU A 216 -13.67 -9.49 -35.95
N ASP A 217 -14.06 -9.90 -34.74
CA ASP A 217 -14.21 -11.31 -34.44
C ASP A 217 -15.46 -11.93 -35.10
N GLU A 218 -15.66 -13.23 -34.91
CA GLU A 218 -16.83 -13.97 -35.41
C GLU A 218 -18.18 -13.38 -34.97
N THR A 219 -18.21 -12.59 -33.89
CA THR A 219 -19.42 -11.94 -33.38
C THR A 219 -19.62 -10.52 -33.94
N GLY A 220 -18.71 -10.06 -34.80
CA GLY A 220 -18.70 -8.69 -35.32
C GLY A 220 -18.18 -7.66 -34.31
N LYS A 221 -17.55 -8.09 -33.21
CA LYS A 221 -17.00 -7.18 -32.19
C LYS A 221 -15.57 -6.76 -32.59
N PRO A 222 -15.21 -5.47 -32.49
CA PRO A 222 -13.84 -5.03 -32.72
C PRO A 222 -12.90 -5.54 -31.63
N VAL A 223 -11.84 -6.21 -32.05
CA VAL A 223 -10.78 -6.79 -31.22
C VAL A 223 -9.41 -6.45 -31.82
N GLY A 224 -8.39 -6.33 -30.96
CA GLY A 224 -7.01 -6.22 -31.41
C GLY A 224 -6.48 -7.57 -31.86
N VAL A 225 -5.68 -7.58 -32.93
CA VAL A 225 -5.05 -8.79 -33.48
C VAL A 225 -3.68 -8.93 -32.85
N ALA A 226 -3.47 -10.00 -32.07
CA ALA A 226 -2.19 -10.29 -31.43
C ALA A 226 -1.66 -11.66 -31.86
N VAL A 227 -0.36 -11.87 -31.68
CA VAL A 227 0.30 -13.16 -31.90
C VAL A 227 0.91 -13.67 -30.62
N LYS A 228 0.73 -14.95 -30.34
CA LYS A 228 1.36 -15.63 -29.22
C LYS A 228 2.50 -16.50 -29.73
N LEU A 229 3.69 -16.29 -29.19
CA LEU A 229 4.83 -17.20 -29.37
C LEU A 229 4.63 -18.45 -28.51
N GLU A 230 5.00 -19.62 -29.02
CA GLU A 230 4.87 -20.90 -28.32
C GLU A 230 5.51 -20.93 -26.93
N HIS A 231 6.66 -20.26 -26.76
CA HIS A 231 7.43 -20.18 -25.52
C HIS A 231 7.16 -18.91 -24.68
N VAL A 232 6.26 -18.03 -25.12
CA VAL A 232 5.92 -16.80 -24.40
C VAL A 232 4.46 -16.82 -23.96
N ALA A 233 4.24 -16.63 -22.66
CA ALA A 233 2.90 -16.69 -22.09
C ALA A 233 2.00 -15.49 -22.48
N ILE A 234 2.61 -14.36 -22.85
CA ILE A 234 1.94 -13.09 -23.12
C ILE A 234 1.88 -12.88 -24.63
N PRO A 235 0.69 -12.69 -25.24
CA PRO A 235 0.58 -12.40 -26.66
C PRO A 235 1.13 -11.00 -26.96
N VAL A 236 1.64 -10.79 -28.18
CA VAL A 236 2.14 -9.51 -28.67
C VAL A 236 1.13 -8.92 -29.66
N LEU A 237 0.58 -7.75 -29.32
CA LEU A 237 -0.34 -7.03 -30.20
C LEU A 237 0.38 -6.57 -31.47
N LEU A 238 -0.20 -6.85 -32.63
CA LEU A 238 0.34 -6.46 -33.93
C LEU A 238 0.01 -5.01 -34.28
N ASP A 239 0.83 -4.42 -35.15
CA ASP A 239 0.55 -3.15 -35.80
C ASP A 239 -0.14 -3.35 -37.15
N ARG A 240 -0.82 -2.29 -37.60
CA ARG A 240 -1.62 -2.28 -38.83
C ARG A 240 -0.84 -2.71 -40.08
N ASN A 241 0.47 -2.49 -40.11
CA ASN A 241 1.33 -2.79 -41.25
C ASN A 241 2.14 -4.09 -41.06
N LEU A 242 1.88 -4.85 -39.99
CA LEU A 242 2.62 -6.05 -39.60
C LEU A 242 4.14 -5.84 -39.49
N GLU A 243 4.59 -4.62 -39.21
CA GLU A 243 6.01 -4.27 -39.01
C GLU A 243 6.61 -4.89 -37.76
N ARG A 244 5.76 -5.36 -36.84
CA ARG A 244 6.18 -5.99 -35.59
C ARG A 244 6.49 -7.48 -35.71
N VAL A 245 6.33 -8.08 -36.88
CA VAL A 245 6.69 -9.47 -37.17
C VAL A 245 7.66 -9.49 -38.35
N GLU A 246 8.66 -10.38 -38.29
CA GLU A 246 9.65 -10.54 -39.36
C GLU A 246 9.06 -11.28 -40.57
N LEU A 247 8.29 -10.58 -41.38
CA LEU A 247 7.75 -11.04 -42.66
C LEU A 247 8.55 -10.46 -43.83
N THR A 248 8.71 -11.24 -44.89
CA THR A 248 9.10 -10.70 -46.20
C THR A 248 8.01 -9.78 -46.75
N ASP A 249 8.36 -8.88 -47.67
CA ASP A 249 7.38 -7.94 -48.26
C ASP A 249 6.22 -8.68 -48.93
N ILE A 250 6.52 -9.77 -49.63
CA ILE A 250 5.52 -10.64 -50.27
C ILE A 250 4.61 -11.31 -49.23
N GLU A 251 5.19 -11.93 -48.19
CA GLU A 251 4.40 -12.57 -47.12
C GLU A 251 3.50 -11.55 -46.40
N ARG A 252 4.00 -10.33 -46.21
CA ARG A 252 3.28 -9.23 -45.55
C ARG A 252 2.10 -8.74 -46.39
N GLU A 253 2.33 -8.47 -47.67
CA GLU A 253 1.27 -8.05 -48.60
C GLU A 253 0.18 -9.12 -48.71
N GLN A 254 0.58 -10.40 -48.83
CA GLN A 254 -0.36 -11.52 -48.87
C GLN A 254 -1.17 -11.65 -47.57
N ALA A 255 -0.52 -11.51 -46.41
CA ALA A 255 -1.20 -11.60 -45.12
C ALA A 255 -2.19 -10.44 -44.92
N LEU A 256 -1.80 -9.22 -45.26
CA LEU A 256 -2.67 -8.04 -45.18
C LEU A 256 -3.84 -8.12 -46.16
N ALA A 257 -3.60 -8.47 -47.42
CA ALA A 257 -4.66 -8.60 -48.42
C ALA A 257 -5.69 -9.68 -48.04
N ALA A 258 -5.22 -10.83 -47.55
CA ALA A 258 -6.12 -11.90 -47.10
C ALA A 258 -6.91 -11.49 -45.85
N PHE A 259 -6.27 -10.78 -44.92
CA PHE A 259 -6.95 -10.22 -43.74
C PHE A 259 -8.03 -9.21 -44.14
N GLU A 260 -7.69 -8.25 -45.00
CA GLU A 260 -8.61 -7.21 -45.47
C GLU A 260 -9.82 -7.80 -46.21
N ALA A 261 -9.60 -8.79 -47.08
CA ALA A 261 -10.68 -9.48 -47.78
C ALA A 261 -11.65 -10.19 -46.81
N GLU A 262 -11.13 -10.84 -45.77
CA GLU A 262 -11.96 -11.45 -44.73
C GLU A 262 -12.72 -10.40 -43.90
N GLN A 263 -12.08 -9.27 -43.57
CA GLN A 263 -12.72 -8.18 -42.83
C GLN A 263 -13.81 -7.50 -43.66
N GLU A 264 -13.60 -7.32 -44.97
CA GLU A 264 -14.60 -6.76 -45.89
C GLU A 264 -15.84 -7.67 -45.98
N GLN A 265 -15.63 -8.99 -46.08
CA GLN A 265 -16.72 -9.98 -46.02
C GLN A 265 -17.51 -9.90 -44.70
N ARG A 266 -16.84 -9.57 -43.59
CA ARG A 266 -17.45 -9.35 -42.27
C ARG A 266 -18.13 -7.98 -42.13
N GLY A 267 -18.19 -7.18 -43.20
CA GLY A 267 -18.83 -5.86 -43.21
C GLY A 267 -17.99 -4.74 -42.58
N ALA A 268 -16.70 -4.98 -42.35
CA ALA A 268 -15.79 -4.01 -41.76
C ALA A 268 -15.24 -3.05 -42.83
N ARG A 269 -15.92 -1.93 -43.09
CA ARG A 269 -15.17 -0.76 -43.62
C ARG A 269 -14.26 -0.30 -42.49
N LEU A 270 -12.97 -0.64 -42.58
CA LEU A 270 -11.86 -0.21 -41.70
C LEU A 270 -12.36 0.07 -40.29
N ALA A 271 -12.51 -0.98 -39.46
CA ALA A 271 -12.92 -0.83 -38.07
C ALA A 271 -12.03 0.24 -37.42
N ALA A 272 -12.56 1.45 -37.30
CA ALA A 272 -11.86 2.57 -36.70
C ALA A 272 -11.46 2.13 -35.31
N ASN A 273 -10.26 2.56 -34.86
CA ASN A 273 -9.75 2.26 -33.52
C ASN A 273 -10.92 2.27 -32.54
N PRO A 274 -11.22 1.13 -31.87
CA PRO A 274 -12.39 1.06 -31.01
C PRO A 274 -12.28 2.22 -30.04
N ALA A 275 -13.34 3.05 -29.96
CA ALA A 275 -13.38 4.14 -28.99
C ALA A 275 -12.93 3.56 -27.65
N PRO A 276 -11.94 4.17 -26.97
CA PRO A 276 -11.33 3.59 -25.78
C PRO A 276 -12.46 3.12 -24.88
N LYS A 277 -12.53 1.80 -24.63
CA LYS A 277 -13.65 1.25 -23.86
C LYS A 277 -13.70 2.07 -22.58
N ALA A 278 -14.81 2.80 -22.40
CA ALA A 278 -15.03 3.63 -21.23
C ALA A 278 -14.61 2.79 -20.04
N LYS A 279 -13.57 3.25 -19.31
CA LYS A 279 -12.93 2.49 -18.23
C LYS A 279 -14.06 1.84 -17.46
N ARG A 280 -14.21 0.51 -17.56
CA ARG A 280 -15.03 -0.21 -16.61
C ARG A 280 -14.22 -0.07 -15.35
N GLY A 281 -14.53 0.98 -14.58
CA GLY A 281 -13.79 1.38 -13.40
C GLY A 281 -13.59 0.15 -12.53
N PRO A 282 -12.56 0.12 -11.66
CA PRO A 282 -12.40 -0.96 -10.69
C PRO A 282 -13.79 -1.20 -10.11
N ASN A 283 -14.33 -2.41 -10.29
CA ASN A 283 -15.77 -2.67 -10.17
C ASN A 283 -16.19 -2.14 -8.80
N ILE A 284 -16.76 -0.94 -8.75
CA ILE A 284 -16.67 -0.09 -7.54
C ILE A 284 -17.39 -0.82 -6.42
N VAL A 285 -18.45 -1.57 -6.75
CA VAL A 285 -19.18 -2.47 -5.86
C VAL A 285 -18.30 -3.57 -5.26
N ARG A 286 -17.37 -4.17 -6.03
CA ARG A 286 -16.48 -5.24 -5.53
C ARG A 286 -15.29 -4.69 -4.76
N GLY A 287 -14.79 -3.50 -5.15
CA GLY A 287 -13.79 -2.74 -4.40
C GLY A 287 -14.35 -2.17 -3.10
N LEU A 288 -15.59 -1.67 -3.14
CA LEU A 288 -16.39 -1.30 -1.97
C LEU A 288 -16.63 -2.54 -1.13
N LEU A 289 -17.24 -3.62 -1.62
CA LEU A 289 -17.47 -4.83 -0.80
C LEU A 289 -16.19 -5.38 -0.16
N ALA A 290 -15.07 -5.43 -0.88
CA ALA A 290 -13.80 -5.86 -0.30
C ALA A 290 -13.26 -4.85 0.72
N GLY A 291 -13.31 -3.55 0.41
CA GLY A 291 -12.91 -2.48 1.33
C GLY A 291 -13.81 -2.38 2.56
N SER A 292 -15.12 -2.56 2.40
CA SER A 292 -16.15 -2.62 3.43
C SER A 292 -15.94 -3.84 4.31
N ALA A 293 -15.62 -5.01 3.74
CA ALA A 293 -15.30 -6.19 4.53
C ALA A 293 -14.03 -5.98 5.38
N VAL A 294 -12.99 -5.37 4.79
CA VAL A 294 -11.78 -4.99 5.53
C VAL A 294 -12.09 -3.95 6.61
N LEU A 295 -12.92 -2.96 6.31
CA LEU A 295 -13.31 -1.92 7.25
C LEU A 295 -14.18 -2.49 8.39
N VAL A 296 -15.12 -3.38 8.08
CA VAL A 296 -15.92 -4.09 9.10
C VAL A 296 -15.02 -4.96 9.96
N LEU A 297 -14.07 -5.71 9.38
CA LEU A 297 -13.11 -6.50 10.15
C LEU A 297 -12.23 -5.60 11.03
N ALA A 298 -11.78 -4.45 10.53
CA ALA A 298 -11.01 -3.49 11.31
C ALA A 298 -11.84 -2.90 12.46
N VAL A 299 -13.10 -2.55 12.23
CA VAL A 299 -14.04 -2.07 13.26
C VAL A 299 -14.29 -3.16 14.30
N VAL A 300 -14.52 -4.40 13.88
CA VAL A 300 -14.73 -5.55 14.79
C VAL A 300 -13.46 -5.84 15.60
N ALA A 301 -12.28 -5.77 14.98
CA ALA A 301 -11.01 -5.94 15.69
C ALA A 301 -10.77 -4.81 16.70
N PHE A 302 -11.01 -3.56 16.29
CA PHE A 302 -10.85 -2.37 17.13
C PHE A 302 -11.78 -2.38 18.34
N PHE A 303 -13.10 -2.53 18.12
CA PHE A 303 -14.06 -2.59 19.21
C PHE A 303 -13.98 -3.89 20.01
N GLY A 304 -13.67 -5.01 19.36
CA GLY A 304 -13.48 -6.30 20.03
C GLY A 304 -12.29 -6.26 20.99
N PHE A 305 -11.17 -5.69 20.56
CA PHE A 305 -10.01 -5.48 21.41
C PHE A 305 -10.32 -4.48 22.53
N TRP A 306 -10.99 -3.36 22.24
CA TRP A 306 -11.40 -2.41 23.27
C TRP A 306 -12.30 -3.04 24.34
N LEU A 307 -13.30 -3.84 23.92
CA LEU A 307 -14.17 -4.56 24.85
C LEU A 307 -13.38 -5.59 25.68
N TYR A 308 -12.45 -6.31 25.06
CA TYR A 308 -11.51 -7.17 25.78
C TYR A 308 -10.71 -6.38 26.82
N TYR A 309 -10.17 -5.22 26.44
CA TYR A 309 -9.40 -4.37 27.34
C TYR A 309 -10.22 -3.93 28.56
N VAL A 310 -11.35 -3.25 28.35
CA VAL A 310 -12.11 -2.65 29.45
C VAL A 310 -12.80 -3.70 30.35
N MET A 311 -13.17 -4.87 29.83
CA MET A 311 -13.90 -5.88 30.61
C MET A 311 -13.05 -7.05 31.10
N VAL A 312 -12.00 -7.45 30.36
CA VAL A 312 -11.33 -8.74 30.56
C VAL A 312 -9.84 -8.62 30.82
N ALA A 313 -9.15 -7.62 30.25
CA ALA A 313 -7.69 -7.55 30.30
C ALA A 313 -7.17 -7.59 31.74
N PRO A 314 -6.09 -8.37 32.01
CA PRO A 314 -5.60 -8.59 33.37
C PRO A 314 -4.93 -7.37 34.00
N ASP A 315 -4.61 -6.35 33.19
CA ASP A 315 -3.90 -5.14 33.58
C ASP A 315 -4.62 -3.90 33.02
N ALA A 316 -4.72 -2.86 33.85
CA ALA A 316 -5.25 -1.55 33.46
C ALA A 316 -4.25 -0.74 32.62
N PHE A 317 -2.97 -1.10 32.63
CA PHE A 317 -1.90 -0.38 31.94
C PHE A 317 -1.50 -1.01 30.60
N ASP A 318 -2.44 -1.69 29.93
CA ASP A 318 -2.26 -2.14 28.55
C ASP A 318 -2.20 -0.93 27.61
N ALA A 319 -1.02 -0.66 27.05
CA ALA A 319 -0.76 0.52 26.22
C ALA A 319 -1.75 0.66 25.03
N VAL A 320 -2.08 -0.45 24.35
CA VAL A 320 -3.00 -0.42 23.21
C VAL A 320 -4.43 -0.18 23.67
N GLY A 321 -4.82 -0.79 24.79
CA GLY A 321 -6.12 -0.61 25.40
C GLY A 321 -6.37 0.83 25.86
N ILE A 322 -5.39 1.41 26.55
CA ILE A 322 -5.39 2.81 27.00
C ILE A 322 -5.65 3.74 25.83
N GLU A 323 -4.86 3.63 24.77
CA GLU A 323 -4.94 4.51 23.61
C GLU A 323 -6.31 4.43 22.94
N ILE A 324 -6.81 3.21 22.71
CA ILE A 324 -8.13 3.00 22.12
C ILE A 324 -9.23 3.58 23.01
N ASN A 325 -9.15 3.39 24.32
CA ASN A 325 -10.15 3.94 25.23
C ASN A 325 -10.09 5.48 25.28
N ASN A 326 -8.91 6.07 25.25
CA ASN A 326 -8.72 7.52 25.29
C ASN A 326 -9.34 8.23 24.08
N ILE A 327 -9.29 7.63 22.89
CA ILE A 327 -9.88 8.21 21.67
C ILE A 327 -11.39 7.94 21.53
N MET A 328 -11.99 7.16 22.44
CA MET A 328 -13.44 6.91 22.40
C MET A 328 -14.23 8.19 22.69
N PRO A 329 -15.41 8.37 22.05
CA PRO A 329 -16.33 9.42 22.45
C PRO A 329 -16.63 9.38 23.94
N GLU A 330 -16.79 10.56 24.54
CA GLU A 330 -16.88 10.75 25.99
C GLU A 330 -17.83 9.77 26.73
N PRO A 331 -19.02 9.42 26.21
CA PRO A 331 -19.88 8.42 26.87
C PRO A 331 -19.26 7.01 26.90
N LEU A 332 -18.61 6.58 25.82
CA LEU A 332 -17.97 5.26 25.73
C LEU A 332 -16.69 5.22 26.55
N ASN A 333 -15.88 6.27 26.48
CA ASN A 333 -14.68 6.39 27.29
C ASN A 333 -15.02 6.35 28.79
N THR A 334 -16.04 7.10 29.23
CA THR A 334 -16.49 7.10 30.64
C THR A 334 -16.94 5.71 31.07
N TRP A 335 -17.77 5.04 30.27
CA TRP A 335 -18.19 3.67 30.56
C TRP A 335 -17.01 2.70 30.62
N GLY A 336 -16.05 2.81 29.70
CA GLY A 336 -14.83 2.00 29.72
C GLY A 336 -14.03 2.21 31.01
N CYS A 337 -13.90 3.47 31.45
CA CYS A 337 -13.25 3.81 32.71
C CYS A 337 -14.01 3.26 33.93
N GLU A 338 -15.34 3.20 33.92
CA GLU A 338 -16.13 2.55 34.98
C GLU A 338 -15.87 1.04 35.06
N GLN A 339 -15.79 0.35 33.92
CA GLN A 339 -15.48 -1.09 33.89
C GLN A 339 -14.08 -1.38 34.43
N LEU A 340 -13.09 -0.56 34.05
CA LEU A 340 -11.73 -0.66 34.58
C LEU A 340 -11.68 -0.33 36.08
N TYR A 341 -12.37 0.73 36.52
CA TYR A 341 -12.43 1.14 37.93
C TYR A 341 -13.02 0.02 38.82
N ALA A 342 -14.04 -0.67 38.34
CA ALA A 342 -14.65 -1.79 39.08
C ALA A 342 -13.65 -2.92 39.41
N ARG A 343 -12.53 -2.99 38.68
CA ARG A 343 -11.52 -4.06 38.80
C ARG A 343 -10.20 -3.57 39.37
N PHE A 344 -9.83 -2.31 39.12
CA PHE A 344 -8.52 -1.74 39.43
C PHE A 344 -8.58 -0.47 40.28
N GLY A 345 -9.76 -0.11 40.80
CA GLY A 345 -10.03 1.16 41.47
C GLY A 345 -9.21 1.44 42.75
N ASP A 346 -8.53 0.44 43.29
CA ASP A 346 -7.61 0.58 44.42
C ASP A 346 -6.24 1.15 44.03
N GLY A 347 -5.93 1.21 42.73
CA GLY A 347 -4.68 1.75 42.18
C GLY A 347 -4.88 3.09 41.45
N ASN A 348 -3.81 3.58 40.83
CA ASN A 348 -3.84 4.78 40.00
C ASN A 348 -4.66 4.54 38.73
N ALA A 349 -5.36 5.56 38.24
CA ALA A 349 -6.10 5.46 37.00
C ALA A 349 -5.15 5.46 35.78
N PRO A 350 -5.41 4.64 34.76
CA PRO A 350 -4.66 4.72 33.51
C PRO A 350 -5.02 5.99 32.74
N TYR A 351 -4.12 6.41 31.84
CA TYR A 351 -4.31 7.58 30.98
C TYR A 351 -5.65 7.53 30.23
N GLY A 352 -6.30 8.69 30.09
CA GLY A 352 -7.67 8.80 29.56
C GLY A 352 -8.78 8.45 30.56
N CYS A 353 -8.47 7.91 31.75
CA CYS A 353 -9.41 7.66 32.85
C CYS A 353 -9.08 8.44 34.14
N THR A 354 -8.01 9.22 34.13
CA THR A 354 -7.59 10.08 35.25
C THR A 354 -8.48 11.32 35.39
N ALA A 355 -8.63 11.81 36.62
CA ALA A 355 -9.17 13.13 36.94
C ALA A 355 -8.10 14.21 36.71
N ASP A 356 -8.43 15.46 37.03
CA ASP A 356 -7.53 16.63 36.85
C ASP A 356 -6.22 16.54 37.66
N ASP A 357 -6.15 15.63 38.65
CA ASP A 357 -4.96 15.33 39.44
C ASP A 357 -4.07 14.26 38.81
N TYR A 358 -4.45 13.71 37.65
CA TYR A 358 -3.72 12.71 36.86
C TYR A 358 -3.38 11.40 37.58
N VAL A 359 -3.95 11.18 38.77
CA VAL A 359 -3.71 9.99 39.59
C VAL A 359 -5.04 9.34 39.95
N SER A 360 -6.03 10.14 40.34
CA SER A 360 -7.34 9.66 40.77
C SER A 360 -8.20 9.27 39.57
N TRP A 361 -9.11 8.32 39.78
CA TRP A 361 -10.11 7.95 38.77
C TRP A 361 -11.16 9.04 38.60
N LYS A 362 -11.38 9.51 37.37
CA LYS A 362 -12.44 10.49 37.08
C LYS A 362 -13.85 9.99 37.38
N VAL A 363 -14.03 8.67 37.38
CA VAL A 363 -15.31 7.99 37.62
C VAL A 363 -15.59 7.67 39.10
N ALA A 364 -14.61 7.88 40.01
CA ALA A 364 -14.74 7.51 41.42
C ALA A 364 -15.92 8.19 42.13
N LYS A 365 -16.25 9.44 41.77
CA LYS A 365 -17.39 10.19 42.34
C LYS A 365 -18.75 9.74 41.78
N THR A 366 -18.77 9.14 40.58
CA THR A 366 -19.99 8.75 39.86
C THR A 366 -20.46 7.36 40.27
N ALA A 367 -19.52 6.42 40.47
CA ALA A 367 -19.82 5.04 40.89
C ALA A 367 -20.47 4.94 42.29
N SER A 368 -20.18 5.87 43.20
CA SER A 368 -20.80 5.96 44.54
C SER A 368 -22.32 6.23 44.52
N LYS A 369 -22.86 6.76 43.41
CA LYS A 369 -24.28 7.13 43.28
C LYS A 369 -25.19 6.05 42.69
N VAL A 370 -24.64 4.92 42.22
CA VAL A 370 -25.43 3.80 41.70
C VAL A 370 -25.47 2.71 42.77
N LYS A 371 -26.54 2.70 43.56
CA LYS A 371 -26.86 1.63 44.51
C LYS A 371 -28.28 1.14 44.28
#